data_AF-A0A3S5DLC5-F1
#
_entry.id   AF-A0A3S5DLC5-F1
#
_cell.length_a   1.000
_cell.length_b   1.000
_cell.length_c   1.000
_cell.angle_alpha   90.00
_cell.angle_beta   90.00
_cell.angle_gamma   90.00
#
_symmetry.space_group_name_H-M   'P 1'
#
loop_
_entity.id
_entity.type
_entity.pdbx_description
1 polymer ?
#
loop_
_entity_poly.entity_id
_entity_poly.type
_entity_poly.pdbx_seq_one_letter_code
_entity_poly.pdbx_strand_id
1 'polypeptide(L)'
;MRRLRLAEARRGSLRQEAANAELHATQLLLTEAVRGAERARIADGLRLLAADQLAGLQLQLRLLRAKPGDAADGDIDAACEAARLLGEELRAADRPEAAVPFDLPGALTTLCRGIPSPAVRLDIADGLILDEPALAHAVFRCVQEALSNALRHSGAARPQ
;
A
#
# COMPACT_ATOMS: atom_id res chain seq x y z
N MET A 1 47.40 -11.09 -18.50
CA MET A 1 46.43 -10.63 -19.53
C MET A 1 45.12 -11.42 -19.57
N ARG A 2 45.11 -12.73 -19.90
CA ARG A 2 43.85 -13.49 -20.09
C ARG A 2 42.97 -13.67 -18.83
N ARG A 3 43.58 -13.82 -17.65
CA ARG A 3 42.87 -13.94 -16.36
C ARG A 3 42.20 -12.64 -15.91
N LEU A 4 42.79 -11.48 -16.21
CA LEU A 4 42.22 -10.16 -15.91
C LEU A 4 40.96 -9.89 -16.75
N ARG A 5 41.01 -10.18 -18.06
CA ARG A 5 39.84 -10.04 -18.95
C ARG A 5 38.66 -10.94 -18.56
N LEU A 6 38.93 -12.17 -18.08
CA LEU A 6 37.88 -13.08 -17.59
C LEU A 6 37.25 -12.59 -16.27
N ALA A 7 38.04 -11.98 -15.39
CA ALA A 7 37.54 -11.39 -14.15
C ALA A 7 36.71 -10.13 -14.41
N GLU A 8 37.12 -9.29 -15.35
CA GLU A 8 36.35 -8.12 -15.80
C GLU A 8 35.03 -8.52 -16.46
N ALA A 9 35.05 -9.52 -17.35
CA ALA A 9 33.84 -10.05 -17.99
C ALA A 9 32.86 -10.64 -16.96
N ARG A 10 33.34 -11.40 -15.96
CA ARG A 10 32.51 -11.90 -14.87
C ARG A 10 31.92 -10.79 -14.02
N ARG A 11 32.70 -9.76 -13.68
CA ARG A 11 32.20 -8.58 -12.95
C ARG A 11 31.14 -7.81 -13.74
N GLY A 12 31.30 -7.73 -15.07
CA GLY A 12 30.29 -7.16 -15.97
C GLY A 12 28.98 -7.96 -15.94
N SER A 13 29.06 -9.29 -16.11
CA SER A 13 27.89 -10.18 -16.05
C SER A 13 27.14 -10.05 -14.73
N LEU A 14 27.86 -10.13 -13.60
CA LEU A 14 27.25 -10.04 -12.27
C LEU A 14 26.57 -8.69 -12.01
N ARG A 15 27.15 -7.58 -12.51
CA ARG A 15 26.51 -6.26 -12.41
C ARG A 15 25.23 -6.19 -13.23
N GLN A 16 25.23 -6.79 -14.42
CA GLN A 16 24.07 -6.78 -15.30
C GLN A 16 22.95 -7.69 -14.79
N GLU A 17 23.30 -8.84 -14.23
CA GLU A 17 22.36 -9.75 -13.55
C GLU A 17 21.72 -9.07 -12.33
N ALA A 18 22.50 -8.37 -11.50
CA ALA A 18 21.98 -7.62 -10.37
C ALA A 18 21.02 -6.50 -10.79
N ALA A 19 21.40 -5.72 -11.82
CA ALA A 19 20.55 -4.64 -12.34
C ALA A 19 19.23 -5.18 -12.93
N ASN A 20 19.27 -6.31 -13.65
CA ASN A 20 18.06 -6.96 -14.17
C ASN A 20 17.16 -7.48 -13.04
N ALA A 21 17.74 -8.07 -12.00
CA ALA A 21 16.96 -8.54 -10.85
C ALA A 21 16.29 -7.38 -10.10
N GLU A 22 16.98 -6.25 -9.94
CA GLU A 22 16.43 -5.05 -9.31
C GLU A 22 15.31 -4.40 -10.14
N LEU A 23 15.50 -4.32 -11.46
CA LEU A 23 14.46 -3.86 -12.38
C LEU A 23 13.21 -4.74 -12.30
N HIS A 24 13.38 -6.06 -12.31
CA HIS A 24 12.27 -7.00 -12.23
C HIS A 24 11.51 -6.90 -10.90
N ALA A 25 12.23 -6.82 -9.78
CA ALA A 25 11.63 -6.62 -8.46
C ALA A 25 10.82 -5.32 -8.41
N THR A 26 11.35 -4.24 -8.99
CA THR A 26 10.67 -2.93 -9.03
C THR A 26 9.42 -2.96 -9.92
N GLN A 27 9.46 -3.65 -11.05
CA GLN A 27 8.30 -3.83 -11.93
C GLN A 27 7.17 -4.63 -11.26
N LEU A 28 7.52 -5.68 -10.51
CA LEU A 28 6.54 -6.44 -9.73
C LEU A 28 5.86 -5.55 -8.70
N LEU A 29 6.64 -4.80 -7.92
CA LEU A 29 6.13 -3.87 -6.90
C LEU A 29 5.24 -2.77 -7.52
N LEU A 30 5.64 -2.19 -8.65
CA LEU A 30 4.82 -1.21 -9.37
C LEU A 30 3.52 -1.82 -9.88
N THR A 31 3.57 -3.04 -10.40
CA THR A 31 2.38 -3.74 -10.90
C THR A 31 1.40 -4.01 -9.77
N GLU A 32 1.90 -4.44 -8.61
CA GLU A 32 1.07 -4.65 -7.42
C GLU A 32 0.49 -3.35 -6.88
N ALA A 33 1.28 -2.28 -6.82
CA ALA A 33 0.83 -0.96 -6.40
C ALA A 33 -0.26 -0.42 -7.33
N VAL A 34 -0.08 -0.50 -8.65
CA VAL A 34 -1.07 -0.06 -9.64
C VAL A 34 -2.35 -0.90 -9.54
N ARG A 35 -2.24 -2.22 -9.40
CA ARG A 35 -3.41 -3.10 -9.20
C ARG A 35 -4.13 -2.82 -7.88
N GLY A 36 -3.40 -2.48 -6.82
CA GLY A 36 -3.95 -2.06 -5.54
C GLY A 36 -4.73 -0.75 -5.67
N ALA A 37 -4.12 0.26 -6.26
CA ALA A 37 -4.71 1.57 -6.48
C ALA A 37 -5.98 1.49 -7.35
N GLU A 38 -5.94 0.71 -8.42
CA GLU A 38 -7.12 0.56 -9.29
C GLU A 38 -8.26 -0.17 -8.59
N ARG A 39 -7.97 -1.21 -7.80
CA ARG A 39 -8.99 -1.89 -6.99
C ARG A 39 -9.64 -0.94 -5.99
N ALA A 40 -8.86 -0.11 -5.31
CA ALA A 40 -9.37 0.90 -4.39
C ALA A 40 -10.25 1.93 -5.11
N ARG A 41 -9.77 2.47 -6.24
CA ARG A 41 -10.52 3.42 -7.08
C ARG A 41 -11.86 2.85 -7.54
N ILE A 42 -11.89 1.59 -7.98
CA ILE A 42 -13.14 0.90 -8.38
C ILE A 42 -14.06 0.75 -7.17
N ALA A 43 -13.55 0.31 -6.02
CA ALA A 43 -14.35 0.13 -4.80
C ALA A 43 -14.99 1.45 -4.33
N ASP A 44 -14.24 2.54 -4.34
CA ASP A 44 -14.74 3.87 -3.97
C ASP A 44 -15.80 4.35 -4.98
N GLY A 45 -15.59 4.14 -6.28
CA GLY A 45 -16.59 4.46 -7.30
C GLY A 45 -17.90 3.68 -7.14
N LEU A 46 -17.82 2.38 -6.85
CA LEU A 46 -18.99 1.54 -6.57
C LEU A 46 -19.71 2.00 -5.29
N ARG A 47 -18.96 2.35 -4.24
CA ARG A 47 -19.52 2.84 -2.97
C ARG A 47 -20.23 4.18 -3.14
N LEU A 48 -19.63 5.11 -3.87
CA LEU A 48 -20.23 6.41 -4.19
C LEU A 48 -21.54 6.23 -4.98
N LEU A 49 -21.54 5.35 -5.98
CA LEU A 49 -22.75 5.04 -6.76
C LEU A 49 -23.85 4.42 -5.87
N ALA A 50 -23.48 3.49 -4.98
CA ALA A 50 -24.43 2.88 -4.04
C ALA A 50 -25.02 3.91 -3.06
N ALA A 51 -24.20 4.84 -2.57
CA ALA A 51 -24.65 5.91 -1.69
C ALA A 51 -25.64 6.86 -2.37
N ASP A 52 -25.41 7.20 -3.65
CA ASP A 52 -26.33 8.02 -4.45
C ASP A 52 -27.68 7.33 -4.66
N GLN A 53 -27.67 6.05 -5.08
CA GLN A 53 -28.90 5.27 -5.23
C GLN A 53 -29.68 5.15 -3.92
N LEU A 54 -28.98 4.98 -2.80
CA LEU A 54 -29.60 4.92 -1.49
C LEU A 54 -30.22 6.26 -1.06
N ALA A 55 -29.57 7.39 -1.36
CA ALA A 55 -30.13 8.72 -1.11
C ALA A 55 -31.43 8.94 -1.90
N GLY A 56 -31.45 8.52 -3.17
CA GLY A 56 -32.66 8.53 -4.00
C GLY A 56 -33.79 7.67 -3.43
N LEU A 57 -33.48 6.45 -2.98
CA LEU A 57 -34.45 5.56 -2.34
C LEU A 57 -35.00 6.15 -1.03
N GLN A 58 -34.14 6.70 -0.17
CA GLN A 58 -34.56 7.36 1.06
C GLN A 58 -35.53 8.52 0.80
N LEU A 59 -35.31 9.30 -0.27
CA LEU A 59 -36.23 10.37 -0.67
C LEU A 59 -37.58 9.82 -1.11
N GLN A 60 -37.59 8.78 -1.95
CA GLN A 60 -38.83 8.13 -2.40
C GLN A 60 -39.64 7.58 -1.23
N LEU A 61 -38.99 6.95 -0.26
CA LEU A 61 -39.64 6.43 0.94
C LEU A 61 -40.22 7.55 1.82
N ARG A 62 -39.50 8.66 2.01
CA ARG A 62 -40.01 9.85 2.72
C ARG A 62 -41.23 10.46 2.01
N LEU A 63 -41.22 10.51 0.68
CA LEU A 63 -42.35 11.01 -0.12
C LEU A 63 -43.56 10.07 -0.04
N LEU A 64 -43.35 8.76 0.02
CA LEU A 64 -44.41 7.78 0.23
C LEU A 64 -45.03 7.93 1.63
N ARG A 65 -44.20 8.09 2.67
CA ARG A 65 -44.66 8.34 4.04
C ARG A 65 -45.46 9.64 4.20
N ALA A 66 -45.17 10.65 3.39
CA ALA A 66 -45.87 11.93 3.43
C ALA A 66 -47.28 11.87 2.80
N LYS A 67 -47.65 10.77 2.11
CA LYS A 67 -48.98 10.60 1.52
C LYS A 67 -49.94 10.02 2.56
N PRO A 68 -51.14 10.60 2.74
CA PRO A 68 -52.12 10.06 3.67
C PRO A 68 -52.71 8.73 3.16
N GLY A 69 -52.57 7.64 3.93
CA GLY A 69 -53.16 6.31 3.64
C GLY A 69 -52.79 5.23 4.67
N ASP A 70 -53.76 4.41 5.09
CA ASP A 70 -53.76 3.69 6.39
C ASP A 70 -53.08 2.30 6.45
N ALA A 71 -52.51 1.76 5.37
CA ALA A 71 -52.13 0.33 5.33
C ALA A 71 -50.63 0.02 5.17
N ALA A 72 -49.79 1.01 4.83
CA ALA A 72 -48.38 0.77 4.49
C ALA A 72 -47.36 1.51 5.39
N ASP A 73 -47.82 2.27 6.39
CA ASP A 73 -46.94 3.11 7.22
C ASP A 73 -45.86 2.30 7.95
N GLY A 74 -46.20 1.11 8.48
CA GLY A 74 -45.23 0.23 9.15
C GLY A 74 -44.14 -0.32 8.23
N ASP A 75 -44.50 -0.74 7.01
CA ASP A 75 -43.54 -1.24 6.02
C ASP A 75 -42.67 -0.11 5.45
N ILE A 76 -43.25 1.09 5.29
CA ILE A 76 -42.53 2.29 4.85
C ILE A 76 -41.53 2.74 5.92
N ASP A 77 -41.91 2.73 7.20
CA ASP A 77 -41.01 3.06 8.30
C ASP A 77 -39.89 2.03 8.44
N ALA A 78 -40.19 0.73 8.31
CA ALA A 78 -39.19 -0.32 8.29
C ALA A 78 -38.19 -0.15 7.13
N ALA A 79 -38.69 0.19 5.93
CA ALA A 79 -37.85 0.47 4.76
C ALA A 79 -37.01 1.74 4.94
N CYS A 80 -37.55 2.80 5.55
CA CYS A 80 -36.80 4.01 5.87
C CYS A 80 -35.64 3.70 6.81
N GLU A 81 -35.88 2.83 7.79
CA GLU A 81 -34.88 2.51 8.79
C GLU A 81 -33.80 1.58 8.27
N ALA A 82 -34.17 0.57 7.48
CA ALA A 82 -33.20 -0.25 6.75
C ALA A 82 -32.32 0.60 5.82
N ALA A 83 -32.91 1.57 5.11
CA ALA A 83 -32.17 2.47 4.25
C ALA A 83 -31.26 3.43 5.03
N ARG A 84 -31.64 3.84 6.25
CA ARG A 84 -30.77 4.65 7.13
C ARG A 84 -29.55 3.85 7.58
N LEU A 85 -29.77 2.63 8.09
CA LEU A 85 -28.72 1.73 8.57
C LEU A 85 -27.71 1.37 7.47
N LEU A 86 -28.19 0.99 6.29
CA LEU A 86 -27.34 0.76 5.11
C LEU A 86 -26.49 1.99 4.76
N GLY A 87 -27.04 3.20 4.93
CA GLY A 87 -26.32 4.44 4.68
C GLY A 87 -25.23 4.72 5.71
N GLU A 88 -25.43 4.31 6.96
CA GLU A 88 -24.44 4.37 8.02
C GLU A 88 -23.33 3.35 7.81
N GLU A 89 -23.65 2.12 7.40
CA GLU A 89 -22.68 1.10 7.03
C GLU A 89 -21.80 1.53 5.86
N LEU A 90 -22.41 2.08 4.79
CA LEU A 90 -21.66 2.62 3.64
C LEU A 90 -20.73 3.78 4.04
N ARG A 91 -21.16 4.67 4.94
CA ARG A 91 -20.30 5.76 5.47
C ARG A 91 -19.24 5.26 6.45
N ALA A 92 -19.53 4.22 7.23
CA ALA A 92 -18.57 3.61 8.14
C ALA A 92 -17.45 2.91 7.36
N ALA A 93 -17.77 2.28 6.23
CA ALA A 93 -16.80 1.74 5.27
C ALA A 93 -16.00 2.82 4.52
N ASP A 94 -16.47 4.07 4.53
CA ASP A 94 -15.77 5.25 3.99
C ASP A 94 -14.81 5.87 5.01
N ARG A 95 -14.96 5.52 6.30
CA ARG A 95 -13.85 5.67 7.23
C ARG A 95 -12.83 4.65 6.76
N PRO A 96 -11.63 5.07 6.33
CA PRO A 96 -10.61 4.11 6.02
C PRO A 96 -10.48 3.23 7.26
N GLU A 97 -10.80 1.93 7.14
CA GLU A 97 -10.02 0.94 7.87
C GLU A 97 -8.60 1.36 7.58
N ALA A 98 -7.94 2.00 8.55
CA ALA A 98 -6.63 2.59 8.38
C ALA A 98 -5.83 1.57 7.60
N ALA A 99 -5.55 1.85 6.32
CA ALA A 99 -4.95 0.89 5.43
C ALA A 99 -3.74 0.39 6.19
N VAL A 100 -3.73 -0.90 6.60
CA VAL A 100 -2.83 -1.39 7.63
C VAL A 100 -1.47 -0.77 7.35
N PRO A 101 -0.98 0.15 8.21
CA PRO A 101 0.16 0.97 7.85
C PRO A 101 1.27 0.01 7.46
N PHE A 102 1.90 0.27 6.31
CA PHE A 102 3.06 -0.52 5.92
C PHE A 102 4.03 -0.48 7.10
N ASP A 103 4.29 -1.64 7.72
CA ASP A 103 5.16 -1.76 8.88
C ASP A 103 6.62 -1.57 8.44
N LEU A 104 6.96 -0.30 8.17
CA LEU A 104 8.29 0.13 7.77
C LEU A 104 9.33 -0.27 8.82
N PRO A 105 9.09 -0.11 10.14
CA PRO A 105 10.03 -0.58 11.15
C PRO A 105 10.31 -2.09 11.07
N GLY A 106 9.27 -2.93 10.94
CA GLY A 106 9.42 -4.38 10.79
C GLY A 106 10.14 -4.76 9.49
N ALA A 107 9.82 -4.10 8.38
CA ALA A 107 10.44 -4.31 7.08
C ALA A 107 11.94 -3.95 7.10
N LEU A 108 12.31 -2.78 7.64
CA LEU A 108 13.70 -2.35 7.76
C LEU A 108 14.50 -3.25 8.72
N THR A 109 13.88 -3.68 9.82
CA THR A 109 14.50 -4.64 10.75
C THR A 109 14.82 -5.96 10.05
N THR A 110 13.89 -6.46 9.25
CA THR A 110 14.06 -7.69 8.47
C THR A 110 15.17 -7.55 7.42
N LEU A 111 15.19 -6.42 6.70
CA LEU A 111 16.22 -6.10 5.72
C LEU A 111 17.62 -6.09 6.35
N CYS A 112 17.78 -5.45 7.51
CA CYS A 112 19.06 -5.38 8.22
C CYS A 112 19.50 -6.73 8.79
N ARG A 113 18.57 -7.56 9.31
CA ARG A 113 18.89 -8.92 9.79
C ARG A 113 19.42 -9.84 8.69
N GLY A 114 19.04 -9.61 7.44
CA GLY A 114 19.52 -10.36 6.28
C GLY A 114 20.98 -10.11 5.93
N ILE A 115 21.66 -9.17 6.59
CA ILE A 115 23.04 -8.78 6.27
C ILE A 115 24.00 -9.41 7.28
N PRO A 116 24.83 -10.40 6.87
CA PRO A 116 25.74 -11.10 7.78
C PRO A 116 26.98 -10.27 8.16
N SER A 117 27.41 -9.33 7.31
CA SER A 117 28.53 -8.41 7.55
C SER A 117 28.50 -7.26 6.52
N PRO A 118 28.88 -6.02 6.88
CA PRO A 118 29.30 -5.54 8.21
C PRO A 118 28.12 -5.41 9.18
N ALA A 119 28.42 -5.11 10.45
CA ALA A 119 27.37 -4.92 11.46
C ALA A 119 26.52 -3.69 11.12
N VAL A 120 25.21 -3.91 10.91
CA VAL A 120 24.24 -2.85 10.61
C VAL A 120 23.54 -2.44 11.91
N ARG A 121 23.60 -1.14 12.23
CA ARG A 121 22.83 -0.55 13.34
C ARG A 121 21.64 0.20 12.75
N LEU A 122 20.43 -0.23 13.12
CA LEU A 122 19.19 0.41 12.76
C LEU A 122 18.67 1.17 13.99
N ASP A 123 18.45 2.46 13.84
CA ASP A 123 17.87 3.35 14.87
C ASP A 123 16.61 3.98 14.27
N ILE A 124 15.46 3.69 14.87
CA ILE A 124 14.15 4.13 14.41
C ILE A 124 13.44 4.74 15.62
N ALA A 125 12.88 5.93 15.45
CA ALA A 125 12.11 6.58 16.50
C ALA A 125 10.90 5.73 16.93
N ASP A 126 10.68 5.63 18.23
CA ASP A 126 9.55 4.90 18.79
C ASP A 126 8.22 5.47 18.26
N GLY A 127 7.34 4.57 17.77
CA GLY A 127 6.03 4.96 17.25
C GLY A 127 6.07 5.65 15.88
N LEU A 128 7.13 5.50 15.08
CA LEU A 128 7.15 5.96 13.70
C LEU A 128 6.00 5.33 12.90
N ILE A 129 5.04 6.16 12.47
CA ILE A 129 3.92 5.79 11.60
C ILE A 129 4.00 6.66 10.35
N LEU A 130 3.88 6.03 9.18
CA LEU A 130 3.75 6.70 7.90
C LEU A 130 2.40 6.31 7.29
N ASP A 131 1.47 7.26 7.32
CA ASP A 131 0.09 7.05 6.84
C ASP A 131 0.01 6.98 5.31
N GLU A 132 1.02 7.50 4.60
CA GLU A 132 1.09 7.46 3.14
C GLU A 132 1.93 6.26 2.65
N PRO A 133 1.31 5.23 2.02
CA PRO A 133 2.02 4.02 1.61
C PRO A 133 3.14 4.26 0.59
N ALA A 134 2.95 5.24 -0.30
CA ALA A 134 3.95 5.61 -1.30
C ALA A 134 5.22 6.18 -0.64
N LEU A 135 5.06 6.99 0.41
CA LEU A 135 6.16 7.54 1.18
C LEU A 135 6.91 6.45 1.95
N ALA A 136 6.17 5.55 2.62
CA ALA A 136 6.77 4.43 3.35
C ALA A 136 7.60 3.53 2.44
N HIS A 137 7.08 3.23 1.24
CA HIS A 137 7.80 2.45 0.24
C HIS A 137 9.02 3.19 -0.32
N ALA A 138 8.92 4.50 -0.60
CA ALA A 138 10.05 5.30 -1.04
C ALA A 138 11.19 5.29 -0.01
N VAL A 139 10.87 5.47 1.28
CA VAL A 139 11.85 5.41 2.38
C VAL A 139 12.51 4.02 2.45
N PHE A 140 11.74 2.94 2.35
CA PHE A 140 12.27 1.58 2.34
C PHE A 140 13.29 1.37 1.20
N ARG A 141 12.96 1.82 -0.01
CA ARG A 141 13.86 1.72 -1.18
C ARG A 141 15.11 2.58 -1.02
N CYS A 142 14.99 3.78 -0.45
CA CYS A 142 16.15 4.61 -0.15
C CYS A 142 17.11 3.93 0.84
N VAL A 143 16.59 3.32 1.91
CA VAL A 143 17.43 2.60 2.89
C VAL A 143 18.07 1.37 2.26
N GLN A 144 17.32 0.60 1.46
CA GLN A 144 17.84 -0.56 0.76
C GLN A 144 19.00 -0.21 -0.17
N GLU A 145 18.88 0.87 -0.95
CA GLU A 145 19.93 1.28 -1.86
C GLU A 145 21.14 1.88 -1.12
N ALA A 146 20.91 2.63 -0.03
CA ALA A 146 21.99 3.09 0.84
C ALA A 146 22.77 1.90 1.44
N LEU A 147 22.08 0.85 1.89
CA LEU A 147 22.69 -0.39 2.36
C LEU A 147 23.44 -1.12 1.25
N SER A 148 22.85 -1.22 0.06
CA SER A 148 23.48 -1.86 -1.10
C SER A 148 24.78 -1.14 -1.50
N ASN A 149 24.76 0.19 -1.50
CA ASN A 149 25.94 1.01 -1.76
C ASN A 149 26.98 0.87 -0.65
N ALA A 150 26.57 0.89 0.63
CA ALA A 150 27.47 0.64 1.74
C ALA A 150 28.10 -0.76 1.66
N LEU A 151 27.36 -1.81 1.31
CA LEU A 151 27.88 -3.16 1.15
C LEU A 151 28.84 -3.29 -0.04
N ARG A 152 28.50 -2.70 -1.19
CA ARG A 152 29.35 -2.69 -2.38
C ARG A 152 30.67 -1.92 -2.16
N HIS A 153 30.64 -0.87 -1.33
CA HIS A 153 31.77 0.05 -1.18
C HIS A 153 32.49 -0.01 0.18
N SER A 154 31.95 -0.69 1.19
CA SER A 154 32.60 -0.89 2.50
C SER A 154 33.91 -1.69 2.42
N GLY A 155 34.11 -2.47 1.36
CA GLY A 155 35.37 -3.14 1.06
C GLY A 155 36.43 -2.27 0.36
N ALA A 156 36.14 -1.00 0.05
CA ALA A 156 37.08 -0.10 -0.64
C ALA A 156 38.02 0.65 0.32
N ALA A 157 37.90 0.47 1.64
CA ALA A 157 38.77 1.07 2.65
C ALA A 157 39.74 0.05 3.25
N ARG A 158 40.76 -0.33 2.47
CA ARG A 158 42.07 -0.71 3.02
C ARG A 158 43.18 -0.48 1.98
N PRO A 159 43.95 0.60 2.08
CA PRO A 159 45.32 0.61 1.59
C PRO A 159 46.20 -0.06 2.66
N GLN A 160 46.66 -1.27 2.38
CA GLN A 160 47.95 -1.82 2.84
C GLN A 160 48.53 -2.65 1.70
#